data_AF-A0A392U1Z0-F1
#
_entry.id   AF-A0A392U1Z0-F1
#
_cell.length_a   1.000
_cell.length_b   1.000
_cell.length_c   1.000
_cell.angle_alpha   90.00
_cell.angle_beta   90.00
_cell.angle_gamma   90.00
#
_symmetry.space_group_name_H-M   'P 1'
#
loop_
_entity.id
_entity.type
_entity.pdbx_description
1 polymer ?
#
loop_
_entity_poly.entity_id
_entity_poly.type
_entity_poly.pdbx_seq_one_letter_code
_entity_poly.pdbx_strand_id
1 'polypeptide(L)' 'MNHPIVEEKILAELTEVLAESRGGDCNRWTEEAVDFEEAEKLVYLKAALAETLRLYPSVPED' A
#
# COMPACT_ATOMS: atom_id res chain seq x y z
N MET A 1 14.44 -7.17 3.88
CA MET A 1 13.36 -7.43 2.90
C MET A 1 13.08 -8.92 2.88
N ASN A 2 12.09 -9.39 3.63
CA ASN A 2 11.88 -10.83 3.85
C ASN A 2 10.92 -11.47 2.83
N HIS A 3 10.16 -10.65 2.07
CA HIS A 3 9.13 -11.12 1.14
C HIS A 3 9.11 -10.31 -0.17
N PRO A 4 10.06 -10.54 -1.10
CA PRO A 4 10.17 -9.75 -2.34
C PRO A 4 8.92 -9.84 -3.22
N ILE A 5 8.23 -10.98 -3.22
CA ILE A 5 6.98 -11.19 -3.99
C ILE A 5 5.85 -10.29 -3.46
N VAL A 6 5.81 -10.04 -2.14
CA VAL A 6 4.80 -9.17 -1.53
C VAL A 6 5.08 -7.72 -1.90
N GLU A 7 6.35 -7.31 -1.83
CA GLU A 7 6.80 -5.97 -2.22
C GLU A 7 6.47 -5.67 -3.69
N GLU A 8 6.76 -6.59 -4.61
CA GLU A 8 6.46 -6.44 -6.04
C GLU A 8 4.95 -6.22 -6.28
N LYS A 9 4.10 -6.97 -5.58
CA LYS A 9 2.64 -6.84 -5.69
C LYS A 9 2.12 -5.53 -5.11
N ILE A 10 2.67 -5.07 -3.98
CA ILE A 10 2.33 -3.76 -3.41
C ILE A 10 2.72 -2.64 -4.37
N LEU A 11 3.92 -2.71 -4.96
CA LEU A 11 4.38 -1.71 -5.91
C LEU A 11 3.50 -1.69 -7.17
N ALA A 12 3.19 -2.86 -7.74
CA ALA A 12 2.30 -2.96 -8.89
C ALA A 12 0.93 -2.32 -8.61
N GLU A 13 0.28 -2.69 -7.50
CA GLU A 13 -1.00 -2.14 -7.07
C GLU A 13 -0.92 -0.61 -6.87
N LEU A 14 0.10 -0.13 -6.17
CA LEU A 14 0.28 1.29 -5.90
C LEU A 14 0.47 2.09 -7.20
N THR A 15 1.30 1.59 -8.12
CA THR A 15 1.52 2.26 -9.41
C THR A 15 0.27 2.26 -10.29
N GLU A 16 -0.54 1.20 -10.26
CA GLU A 16 -1.79 1.12 -11.02
C GLU A 16 -2.81 2.13 -10.50
N VAL A 17 -3.02 2.20 -9.18
CA VAL A 17 -3.96 3.13 -8.56
C VAL A 17 -3.54 4.58 -8.80
N LEU A 18 -2.26 4.91 -8.58
CA LEU A 18 -1.77 6.29 -8.74
C LEU A 18 -1.71 6.72 -10.22
N ALA A 19 -1.45 5.79 -11.15
CA ALA A 19 -1.55 6.07 -12.57
C ALA A 19 -3.00 6.36 -13.00
N GLU A 20 -3.97 5.64 -12.43
CA GLU A 20 -5.40 5.84 -12.69
C GLU A 20 -5.90 7.18 -12.13
N SER A 21 -5.56 7.51 -10.87
CA SER A 21 -6.08 8.70 -10.18
C SER A 21 -5.32 9.99 -10.53
N ARG A 22 -3.99 9.93 -10.64
CA ARG A 22 -3.11 11.11 -10.80
C ARG A 22 -2.46 11.20 -12.17
N GLY A 23 -2.66 10.20 -13.03
CA GLY A 23 -2.08 10.12 -14.37
C GLY A 23 -0.65 9.56 -14.38
N GLY A 24 -0.04 9.50 -15.57
CA GLY A 24 1.27 8.85 -15.78
C GLY A 24 2.51 9.66 -15.36
N ASP A 25 2.36 10.86 -14.79
CA ASP A 25 3.50 11.64 -14.28
C ASP A 25 3.82 11.23 -12.85
N CYS A 26 4.86 10.41 -12.69
CA CYS A 26 5.29 9.90 -11.38
C CYS A 26 5.68 11.00 -10.40
N ASN A 27 6.04 12.22 -10.84
CA ASN A 27 6.35 13.31 -9.91
C ASN A 27 5.11 13.71 -9.09
N ARG A 28 3.93 13.64 -9.71
CA ARG A 28 2.63 13.98 -9.09
C ARG A 28 2.18 12.97 -8.05
N TRP A 29 2.69 11.75 -8.12
CA TRP A 29 2.35 10.67 -7.21
C TRP A 29 2.82 10.97 -5.78
N THR A 30 3.88 11.77 -5.63
CA THR A 30 4.47 12.13 -4.33
C THR A 30 4.15 13.55 -3.86
N GLU A 31 3.44 14.35 -4.66
CA GLU A 31 3.09 15.74 -4.30
C GLU A 31 2.14 15.83 -3.11
N GLU A 32 1.19 14.89 -3.04
CA GLU A 32 0.19 14.82 -1.98
C GLU A 32 0.13 13.42 -1.38
N ALA A 33 -0.27 13.32 -0.12
CA ALA A 33 -0.55 12.03 0.52
C ALA A 33 -1.66 11.28 -0.24
N VAL A 34 -1.68 9.96 -0.13
CA VAL A 34 -2.76 9.12 -0.67
C VAL A 34 -4.08 9.51 0.00
N ASP A 35 -5.10 9.79 -0.81
CA ASP A 35 -6.42 10.14 -0.28
C ASP A 35 -7.24 8.89 0.10
N PHE A 36 -8.46 9.08 0.58
CA PHE A 36 -9.31 7.97 1.01
C PHE A 36 -9.75 7.08 -0.15
N GLU A 37 -10.04 7.63 -1.33
CA GLU A 37 -10.51 6.86 -2.48
C GLU A 37 -9.39 5.99 -3.05
N GLU A 38 -8.19 6.55 -3.14
CA GLU A 38 -6.98 5.83 -3.53
C GLU A 38 -6.63 4.75 -2.49
N ALA A 39 -6.64 5.10 -1.20
CA ALA A 39 -6.38 4.14 -0.13
C ALA A 39 -7.41 3.01 -0.12
N GLU A 40 -8.68 3.26 -0.49
CA GLU A 40 -9.69 2.22 -0.64
C GLU A 40 -9.27 1.11 -1.61
N LYS A 41 -8.65 1.49 -2.74
CA LYS A 41 -8.20 0.57 -3.80
C LYS A 41 -6.92 -0.22 -3.47
N LEU A 42 -6.13 0.20 -2.48
CA LEU A 42 -4.87 -0.46 -2.08
C LEU A 42 -5.10 -1.71 -1.19
N VAL A 43 -5.76 -2.73 -1.75
CA VAL A 43 -6.18 -3.94 -1.03
C VAL A 43 -4.98 -4.78 -0.56
N TYR A 44 -3.96 -4.94 -1.41
CA TYR A 44 -2.78 -5.74 -1.13
C TYR A 44 -1.90 -5.08 -0.06
N LEU A 45 -1.75 -3.76 -0.12
CA LEU A 45 -1.08 -2.99 0.94
C LEU A 45 -1.79 -3.17 2.29
N LYS A 46 -3.12 -3.03 2.32
CA LYS A 46 -3.92 -3.24 3.53
C LYS A 46 -3.76 -4.66 4.09
N ALA A 47 -3.77 -5.67 3.22
CA ALA A 47 -3.58 -7.05 3.62
C ALA A 47 -2.19 -7.29 4.24
N ALA A 48 -1.13 -6.70 3.65
CA ALA A 48 0.22 -6.81 4.19
C ALA A 48 0.37 -6.14 5.57
N LEU A 49 -0.28 -4.98 5.78
CA LEU A 49 -0.32 -4.31 7.08
C LEU A 49 -1.10 -5.13 8.11
N ALA A 50 -2.27 -5.64 7.73
CA ALA A 50 -3.09 -6.49 8.61
C ALA A 50 -2.33 -7.77 9.03
N GLU A 51 -1.63 -8.41 8.11
CA GLU A 51 -0.81 -9.59 8.40
C GLU A 51 0.37 -9.25 9.31
N THR A 52 1.00 -8.09 9.10
CA THR A 52 2.06 -7.61 9.99
C THR A 52 1.54 -7.42 11.41
N LEU A 53 0.36 -6.81 11.58
CA LEU A 53 -0.28 -6.63 12.89
C LEU A 53 -0.77 -7.94 13.51
N ARG A 54 -1.16 -8.92 12.69
CA ARG A 54 -1.52 -10.27 13.17
C ARG A 54 -0.29 -10.99 13.75
N LEU A 55 0.87 -10.82 13.13
CA LEU A 55 2.14 -11.42 13.57
C LEU A 55 2.81 -10.64 14.70
N TYR A 56 2.66 -9.33 14.69
CA TYR A 56 3.28 -8.38 15.61
C TYR A 56 2.22 -7.39 16.10
N PRO A 57 1.32 -7.83 16.99
CA PRO A 57 0.25 -6.97 17.48
C PRO A 57 0.82 -5.76 18.23
N SER A 58 0.29 -4.58 17.93
CA SER A 58 0.74 -3.31 18.52
C SER A 58 0.44 -3.20 20.01
N VAL A 59 -0.52 -3.98 20.49
CA VAL A 59 -0.87 -4.13 21.89
C VAL A 59 -0.58 -5.60 22.25
N PRO A 60 0.30 -5.87 23.24
CA PRO A 60 0.52 -7.24 23.68
C PRO A 60 -0.78 -7.84 24.22
N GLU A 61 -1.07 -9.08 23.82
CA GLU A 61 -2.13 -9.87 24.46
C GLU A 61 -1.71 -10.14 25.92
N ASP A 62 -2.62 -9.86 26.87
CA ASP A 62 -2.43 -10.06 28.32
C ASP A 62 -2.28 -11.54 28.69
#